data_AF-A0A8D2PD65-F1
#
_entry.id   AF-A0A8D2PD65-F1
#
_cell.length_a   1.000
_cell.length_b   1.000
_cell.length_c   1.000
_cell.angle_alpha   90.00
_cell.angle_beta   90.00
_cell.angle_gamma   90.00
#
_symmetry.space_group_name_H-M   'P 1'
#
loop_
_entity.id
_entity.type
_entity.pdbx_description
1 polymer ?
#
loop_
_entity_poly.entity_id
_entity_poly.type
_entity_poly.pdbx_seq_one_letter_code
_entity_poly.pdbx_strand_id
1 'polypeptide(L)'
;MAKHETEEEKIFQMFKKQVAAEPEQIVRYCRGGEGPLWVSGENRPEEKDIPNCVCGAKRIFEFQIMPQLLNHLQVDSLGESIDWGTLVVYTCADSCGGGNEYLEEFIWKQDYSMGSAL
;
A
#
# COMPACT_ATOMS: atom_id res chain seq x y z
N MET A 1 -15.83 -29.23 -12.41
CA MET A 1 -14.55 -29.24 -11.66
C MET A 1 -14.58 -28.02 -10.75
N ALA A 2 -14.56 -28.21 -9.43
CA ALA A 2 -14.49 -27.08 -8.50
C ALA A 2 -13.11 -26.46 -8.62
N LYS A 3 -13.03 -25.20 -9.04
CA LYS A 3 -11.77 -24.45 -9.05
C LYS A 3 -11.34 -24.30 -7.59
N HIS A 4 -10.19 -24.85 -7.23
CA HIS A 4 -9.60 -24.57 -5.92
C HIS A 4 -9.20 -23.10 -5.92
N GLU A 5 -9.87 -22.29 -5.09
CA GLU A 5 -9.54 -20.88 -4.90
C GLU A 5 -8.19 -20.77 -4.19
N THR A 6 -7.24 -20.05 -4.81
CA THR A 6 -5.91 -19.84 -4.22
C THR A 6 -5.95 -18.75 -3.15
N GLU A 7 -4.97 -18.75 -2.23
CA GLU A 7 -4.88 -17.68 -1.23
C GLU A 7 -4.66 -16.30 -1.87
N GLU A 8 -3.96 -16.24 -3.00
CA GLU A 8 -3.80 -15.00 -3.79
C GLU A 8 -5.12 -14.50 -4.34
N GLU A 9 -5.96 -15.39 -4.89
CA GLU A 9 -7.30 -15.04 -5.35
C GLU A 9 -8.13 -14.47 -4.19
N LYS A 10 -8.09 -15.09 -3.01
CA LYS A 10 -8.83 -14.60 -1.83
C LYS A 10 -8.37 -13.21 -1.41
N ILE A 11 -7.06 -12.99 -1.33
CA ILE A 11 -6.48 -11.69 -0.98
C ILE A 11 -6.95 -10.63 -1.99
N PHE A 12 -6.87 -10.94 -3.28
CA PHE A 12 -7.28 -10.02 -4.32
C PHE A 12 -8.80 -9.76 -4.32
N GLN A 13 -9.62 -10.76 -3.99
CA GLN A 13 -11.06 -10.55 -3.82
C GLN A 13 -11.37 -9.68 -2.60
N MET A 14 -10.66 -9.85 -1.48
CA MET A 14 -10.79 -8.95 -0.32
C MET A 14 -10.41 -7.52 -0.68
N PHE A 15 -9.31 -7.34 -1.43
CA PHE A 15 -8.92 -6.05 -1.98
C PHE A 15 -10.04 -5.42 -2.81
N LYS A 16 -10.56 -6.15 -3.81
CA LYS A 16 -11.64 -5.66 -4.68
C LYS A 16 -12.90 -5.32 -3.91
N LYS A 17 -13.29 -6.16 -2.96
CA LYS A 17 -14.50 -5.94 -2.15
C LYS A 17 -14.40 -4.65 -1.35
N GLN A 18 -13.23 -4.35 -0.78
CA GLN A 18 -13.01 -3.12 -0.04
C GLN A 18 -13.04 -1.90 -0.96
N VAL A 19 -12.38 -1.99 -2.12
CA VAL A 19 -12.32 -0.90 -3.11
C VAL A 19 -13.67 -0.64 -3.77
N ALA A 20 -14.52 -1.66 -3.92
CA ALA A 20 -15.83 -1.53 -4.56
C ALA A 20 -16.78 -0.54 -3.85
N ALA A 21 -16.55 -0.25 -2.56
CA ALA A 21 -17.32 0.75 -1.83
C ALA A 21 -17.04 2.19 -2.31
N GLU A 22 -15.81 2.48 -2.75
CA GLU A 22 -15.42 3.77 -3.31
C GLU A 22 -14.33 3.57 -4.39
N PRO A 23 -14.73 3.27 -5.63
CA PRO A 23 -13.79 2.90 -6.69
C PRO A 23 -12.86 4.04 -7.13
N GLU A 24 -13.24 5.31 -6.92
CA GLU A 24 -12.42 6.47 -7.27
C GLU A 24 -11.41 6.83 -6.17
N GLN A 25 -11.40 6.10 -5.06
CA GLN A 25 -10.51 6.37 -3.94
C GLN A 25 -9.04 6.23 -4.34
N ILE A 26 -8.28 7.31 -4.24
CA ILE A 26 -6.84 7.33 -4.46
C ILE A 26 -6.01 7.21 -3.17
N VAL A 27 -6.61 7.46 -2.00
CA VAL A 27 -5.95 7.39 -0.69
C VAL A 27 -6.87 6.69 0.31
N ARG A 28 -6.35 5.71 1.05
CA ARG A 28 -7.02 5.09 2.21
C ARG A 28 -6.25 5.43 3.49
N TYR A 29 -6.85 6.24 4.34
CA TYR A 29 -6.29 6.57 5.65
C TYR A 29 -6.81 5.62 6.73
N CYS A 30 -5.91 5.00 7.51
CA CYS A 30 -6.27 4.08 8.58
C CYS A 30 -5.12 3.90 9.59
N ARG A 31 -4.76 5.00 10.27
CA ARG A 31 -3.70 5.02 11.28
C ARG A 31 -4.02 4.15 12.48
N GLY A 32 -3.16 3.17 12.78
CA GLY A 32 -3.33 2.28 13.94
C GLY A 32 -4.58 1.40 13.90
N GLY A 33 -5.24 1.27 12.75
CA GLY A 33 -6.44 0.45 12.58
C GLY A 33 -6.11 -0.96 12.08
N GLU A 34 -6.96 -1.47 11.18
CA GLU A 34 -6.87 -2.83 10.63
C GLU A 34 -5.63 -3.08 9.75
N GLY A 35 -4.89 -2.03 9.41
CA GLY A 35 -3.67 -2.12 8.62
C GLY A 35 -3.88 -1.92 7.11
N PRO A 36 -2.83 -2.19 6.32
CA PRO A 36 -2.86 -1.98 4.87
C PRO A 36 -3.72 -3.03 4.15
N LEU A 37 -4.38 -2.59 3.08
CA LEU A 37 -5.06 -3.44 2.12
C LEU A 37 -4.07 -3.86 1.03
N TRP A 38 -3.75 -5.15 0.98
CA TRP A 38 -2.77 -5.72 0.05
C TRP A 38 -3.43 -6.29 -1.20
N VAL A 39 -2.75 -6.18 -2.33
CA VAL A 39 -3.18 -6.76 -3.62
C VAL A 39 -2.74 -8.23 -3.73
N SER A 40 -1.55 -8.56 -3.22
CA SER A 40 -0.99 -9.92 -3.22
C SER A 40 -0.57 -10.37 -1.81
N GLY A 41 -0.45 -11.68 -1.61
CA GLY A 41 0.18 -12.32 -0.45
C GLY A 41 1.70 -12.11 -0.39
N GLU A 42 2.29 -11.86 -1.55
CA GLU A 42 3.73 -11.67 -1.72
C GLU A 42 4.15 -10.22 -1.51
N ASN A 43 5.45 -9.99 -1.29
CA ASN A 43 6.05 -8.65 -1.19
C ASN A 43 5.31 -7.74 -0.18
N ARG A 44 5.07 -8.28 1.01
CA ARG A 44 4.58 -7.55 2.17
C ARG A 44 5.75 -7.36 3.13
N PRO A 45 5.89 -6.17 3.75
CA PRO A 45 6.92 -5.95 4.74
C PRO A 45 6.61 -6.75 6.00
N GLU A 46 7.63 -7.36 6.57
CA GLU A 46 7.61 -7.77 7.97
C GLU A 46 7.97 -6.57 8.86
N GLU A 47 7.73 -6.70 10.17
CA GLU A 47 8.05 -5.62 11.13
C GLU A 47 9.53 -5.23 11.11
N LYS A 48 10.43 -6.18 10.82
CA LYS A 48 11.88 -5.95 10.68
C LYS A 48 12.27 -5.10 9.46
N ASP A 49 11.42 -5.08 8.43
CA ASP A 49 11.67 -4.36 7.18
C ASP A 49 11.28 -2.88 7.30
N ILE A 50 10.55 -2.52 8.35
CA ILE A 50 10.10 -1.16 8.63
C ILE A 50 11.08 -0.54 9.64
N PRO A 51 11.91 0.43 9.23
CA PRO A 51 12.87 1.05 10.14
C PRO A 51 12.16 1.88 11.21
N ASN A 52 12.75 1.90 12.40
CA ASN A 52 12.32 2.82 13.46
C ASN A 52 12.48 4.28 13.01
N CYS A 53 11.63 5.14 13.56
CA CYS A 53 11.73 6.58 13.39
C CYS A 53 13.05 7.10 13.97
N VAL A 54 13.48 8.28 13.50
CA VAL A 54 14.71 8.96 13.96
C VAL A 54 14.70 9.26 15.47
N CYS A 55 13.53 9.38 16.09
CA CYS A 55 13.40 9.54 17.54
C CYS A 55 13.54 8.21 18.32
N GLY A 56 13.67 7.08 17.63
CA GLY A 56 13.76 5.74 18.21
C GLY A 56 12.43 4.98 18.33
N ALA A 57 11.29 5.65 18.14
CA ALA A 57 9.97 5.02 18.17
C ALA A 57 9.74 4.12 16.94
N LYS A 58 8.86 3.13 17.06
CA LYS A 58 8.43 2.32 15.90
C LYS A 58 7.63 3.18 14.92
N ARG A 59 7.66 2.81 13.64
CA ARG A 59 6.71 3.32 12.66
C ARG A 59 5.50 2.41 12.55
N ILE A 60 4.31 2.98 12.45
CA ILE A 60 3.04 2.27 12.29
C ILE A 60 2.40 2.68 10.97
N PHE A 61 1.57 1.80 10.43
CA PHE A 61 0.78 2.13 9.25
C PHE A 61 -0.10 3.37 9.53
N GLU A 62 -0.07 4.33 8.60
CA GLU A 62 -0.90 5.53 8.65
C GLU A 62 -1.92 5.56 7.52
N PHE A 63 -1.46 5.45 6.28
CA PHE A 63 -2.32 5.46 5.10
C PHE A 63 -1.65 4.72 3.94
N GLN A 64 -2.44 4.42 2.91
CA GLN A 64 -1.94 3.88 1.65
C GLN A 64 -2.47 4.67 0.45
N ILE A 65 -1.67 4.69 -0.60
CA ILE A 65 -2.02 5.24 -1.91
C ILE A 65 -2.49 4.08 -2.78
N MET A 66 -3.69 4.23 -3.32
CA MET A 66 -4.36 3.21 -4.12
C MET A 66 -3.86 3.23 -5.57
N PRO A 67 -3.92 2.10 -6.28
CA PRO A 67 -3.50 2.02 -7.68
C PRO A 67 -4.36 2.90 -8.59
N GLN A 68 -5.59 3.24 -8.16
CA GLN A 68 -6.49 4.13 -8.87
C GLN A 68 -5.88 5.50 -9.20
N LEU A 69 -4.91 5.98 -8.40
CA LEU A 69 -4.22 7.25 -8.68
C LEU A 69 -3.52 7.21 -10.05
N LEU A 70 -3.03 6.06 -10.50
CA LEU A 70 -2.40 5.89 -11.81
C LEU A 70 -3.33 6.28 -12.96
N ASN A 71 -4.63 5.97 -12.83
CA ASN A 71 -5.64 6.36 -13.82
C ASN A 71 -5.83 7.88 -13.92
N HIS A 72 -5.55 8.61 -12.84
CA HIS A 72 -5.63 10.07 -12.81
C HIS A 72 -4.33 10.74 -13.26
N LEU A 73 -3.18 10.07 -13.10
CA LEU A 73 -1.87 10.62 -13.44
C LEU A 73 -1.61 10.67 -14.96
N GLN A 74 -2.43 10.02 -15.79
CA GLN A 74 -2.34 10.06 -17.26
C GLN A 74 -0.89 9.92 -17.77
N VAL A 75 -0.15 8.96 -17.21
CA VAL A 75 1.28 8.76 -17.51
C VAL A 75 1.39 8.11 -18.89
N ASP A 76 1.21 8.91 -19.94
CA ASP A 76 1.27 8.50 -21.36
C ASP A 76 2.72 8.42 -21.89
N SER A 77 3.73 8.63 -21.04
CA SER A 77 5.14 8.57 -21.44
C SER A 77 5.70 7.16 -21.28
N LEU A 78 5.83 6.45 -22.41
CA LEU A 78 6.44 5.12 -22.64
C LEU A 78 7.85 4.86 -22.03
N GLY A 79 8.45 5.80 -21.30
CA GLY A 79 9.78 5.69 -20.69
C GLY A 79 9.80 5.38 -19.19
N GLU A 80 8.73 5.71 -18.46
CA GLU A 80 8.59 5.46 -17.02
C GLU A 80 7.17 4.97 -16.76
N SER A 81 6.91 3.68 -16.99
CA SER A 81 5.63 3.07 -16.61
C SER A 81 5.59 2.98 -15.09
N ILE A 82 5.01 4.00 -14.46
CA ILE A 82 4.77 3.97 -13.03
C ILE A 82 3.60 3.01 -12.81
N ASP A 83 3.89 1.82 -12.30
CA ASP A 83 2.89 0.81 -11.96
C ASP A 83 3.14 0.34 -10.52
N TRP A 84 2.07 0.22 -9.74
CA TRP A 84 2.09 -0.29 -8.37
C TRP A 84 0.72 -0.87 -8.03
N GLY A 85 0.70 -1.91 -7.21
CA GLY A 85 -0.52 -2.46 -6.61
C GLY A 85 -1.01 -1.61 -5.44
N THR A 86 -0.11 -1.23 -4.52
CA THR A 86 -0.42 -0.30 -3.42
C THR A 86 0.88 0.29 -2.88
N LEU A 87 0.83 1.56 -2.45
CA LEU A 87 1.92 2.19 -1.70
C LEU A 87 1.47 2.37 -0.25
N VAL A 88 2.23 1.83 0.70
CA VAL A 88 1.88 1.82 2.11
C VAL A 88 2.82 2.73 2.88
N VAL A 89 2.26 3.71 3.58
CA VAL A 89 3.03 4.72 4.32
C VAL A 89 2.99 4.40 5.81
N TYR A 90 4.18 4.37 6.40
CA TYR A 90 4.42 4.13 7.81
C TYR A 90 5.03 5.38 8.44
N THR A 91 4.45 5.81 9.56
CA THR A 91 4.84 7.05 10.25
C THR A 91 5.12 6.80 11.72
N CYS A 92 5.79 7.76 12.36
CA CYS A 92 6.13 7.64 13.78
C CYS A 92 4.90 7.39 14.67
N ALA A 93 4.94 6.33 15.49
CA ALA A 93 3.88 6.02 16.46
C ALA A 93 3.68 7.13 17.49
N ASP A 94 4.77 7.79 17.90
CA ASP A 94 4.75 8.86 18.90
C ASP A 94 4.50 10.24 18.28
N SER A 95 4.30 10.33 16.95
CA SER A 95 4.15 11.60 16.24
C SER A 95 5.27 12.60 16.59
N CYS A 96 6.52 12.14 16.61
CA CYS A 96 7.68 13.01 16.84
C CYS A 96 7.81 14.07 15.73
N GLY A 97 8.69 15.06 15.92
CA GLY A 97 8.84 16.17 14.97
C GLY A 97 7.89 17.33 15.24
N GLY A 98 7.59 17.59 16.51
CA GLY A 98 6.80 18.75 16.91
C GLY A 98 7.47 20.06 16.47
N GLY A 99 6.85 20.73 15.49
CA GLY A 99 7.20 22.06 15.03
C GLY A 99 7.92 22.09 13.68
N ASN A 100 7.24 22.60 12.64
CA ASN A 100 7.70 23.11 11.33
C ASN A 100 8.81 22.37 10.54
N GLU A 101 9.34 21.26 11.01
CA GLU A 101 10.38 20.46 10.34
C GLU A 101 9.75 19.24 9.70
N TYR A 102 10.03 19.03 8.40
CA TYR A 102 9.64 17.83 7.70
C TYR A 102 10.58 16.68 8.06
N LEU A 103 10.01 15.58 8.55
CA LEU A 103 10.75 14.35 8.80
C LEU A 103 10.51 13.34 7.68
N GLU A 104 11.53 12.53 7.41
CA GLU A 104 11.41 11.44 6.45
C GLU A 104 10.65 10.26 7.07
N GLU A 105 9.57 9.87 6.40
CA GLU A 105 8.76 8.70 6.75
C GLU A 105 8.98 7.55 5.78
N PHE A 106 8.49 6.37 6.14
CA PHE A 106 8.81 5.16 5.39
C PHE A 106 7.67 4.77 4.45
N ILE A 107 8.02 4.41 3.22
CA ILE A 107 7.07 3.94 2.21
C ILE A 107 7.46 2.53 1.75
N TRP A 108 6.47 1.64 1.69
CA TRP A 108 6.60 0.32 1.09
C TRP A 108 5.79 0.25 -0.19
N LYS A 109 6.42 -0.19 -1.28
CA LYS A 109 5.75 -0.43 -2.57
C LYS A 109 5.47 -1.91 -2.76
N GLN A 110 4.21 -2.28 -2.97
CA GLN A 110 3.84 -3.58 -3.52
C GLN A 110 3.44 -3.39 -4.98
N ASP A 111 4.16 -4.06 -5.88
CA ASP A 111 3.82 -4.12 -7.31
C ASP A 111 2.71 -5.13 -7.57
N TYR A 112 2.00 -4.98 -8.69
CA TYR A 112 1.18 -6.08 -9.21
C TYR A 112 2.11 -7.25 -9.57
N SER A 113 1.84 -8.45 -9.05
CA SER A 113 2.53 -9.62 -9.58
C SER A 113 2.10 -9.78 -11.04
N MET A 114 3.07 -9.81 -11.97
CA MET A 114 2.82 -10.23 -13.36
C MET A 114 2.55 -11.73 -13.36
N GLY A 115 1.36 -12.11 -12.91
CA GLY A 115 0.91 -13.47 -12.70
C GLY A 115 -0.45 -13.74 -13.35
N SER A 116 -0.69 -13.18 -14.53
CA SER A 116 -1.54 -13.72 -15.60
C SER A 116 -1.64 -12.70 -16.73
N ALA A 117 -0.57 -12.60 -17.51
CA ALA A 117 -0.77 -12.33 -18.93
C ALA A 117 -1.68 -13.47 -19.45
N LEU A 118 -2.81 -13.08 -20.05
CA LEU A 118 -3.74 -13.97 -20.73
C LEU A 118 -3.02 -14.92 -21.70
#